data_AF-A0A8J8CIY2-F1
#
_entry.id   AF-A0A8J8CIY2-F1
#
_cell.length_a   1.000
_cell.length_b   1.000
_cell.length_c   1.000
_cell.angle_alpha   90.00
_cell.angle_beta   90.00
_cell.angle_gamma   90.00
#
_symmetry.space_group_name_H-M   'P 1'
#
loop_
_entity.id
_entity.type
_entity.pdbx_description
1 polymer ?
#
loop_
_entity_poly.entity_id
_entity_poly.type
_entity_poly.pdbx_seq_one_letter_code
_entity_poly.pdbx_strand_id
1 'polypeptide(L)'
;MVVNCIPPGETGYLEWMFNLSSGFRCPNGVQISQGQHFLAGLVSPGGHFEGLAYATTIEVDIHLQPEQLQAFIGDQLDVLPSEVQRMLARDEALPFSPVRTITPAMRLALQQMLDCPYQGVIKQMYLERLLER
;
A
#
# COMPACT_ATOMS: atom_id res chain seq x y z
N MET A 1 16.75 -0.03 16.47
CA MET A 1 15.51 -0.63 15.93
C MET A 1 14.39 0.38 16.11
N VAL A 2 13.60 0.64 15.07
CA VAL A 2 12.36 1.42 15.17
C VAL A 2 11.21 0.41 15.22
N VAL A 3 10.27 0.62 16.13
CA VAL A 3 9.10 -0.26 16.28
C VAL A 3 7.85 0.58 16.14
N ASN A 4 7.07 0.30 15.09
CA ASN A 4 5.76 0.91 14.90
C ASN A 4 4.68 -0.09 15.32
N CYS A 5 3.80 0.32 16.24
CA CYS A 5 2.72 -0.51 16.76
C CYS A 5 1.43 -0.23 15.98
N ILE A 6 0.80 -1.29 15.47
CA ILE A 6 -0.55 -1.20 14.90
C ILE A 6 -1.52 -1.90 15.85
N PRO A 7 -2.62 -1.25 16.27
CA PRO A 7 -3.65 -1.91 17.05
C PRO A 7 -4.39 -2.96 16.19
N PRO A 8 -4.86 -4.07 16.78
CA PRO A 8 -5.73 -4.98 16.07
C PRO A 8 -7.11 -4.35 15.83
N GLY A 9 -7.78 -4.77 14.75
CA GLY A 9 -9.15 -4.35 14.44
C GLY A 9 -9.33 -3.85 13.00
N GLU A 10 -10.50 -3.28 12.73
CA GLU A 10 -10.80 -2.72 11.41
C GLU A 10 -10.05 -1.40 11.18
N THR A 11 -9.36 -1.30 10.05
CA THR A 11 -8.62 -0.10 9.62
C THR A 11 -9.52 0.89 8.89
N GLY A 12 -10.59 0.39 8.26
CA GLY A 12 -11.50 1.18 7.41
C GLY A 12 -10.96 1.49 6.01
N TYR A 13 -9.77 1.01 5.65
CA TYR A 13 -9.16 1.20 4.34
C TYR A 13 -8.26 0.02 3.96
N LEU A 14 -8.12 -0.21 2.66
CA LEU A 14 -7.03 -1.00 2.12
C LEU A 14 -5.78 -0.13 2.03
N GLU A 15 -4.62 -0.69 2.33
CA GLU A 15 -3.34 0.02 2.32
C GLU A 15 -2.36 -0.65 1.35
N TRP A 16 -2.03 0.01 0.24
CA TRP A 16 -0.92 -0.40 -0.61
C TRP A 16 0.35 0.24 -0.10
N MET A 17 1.24 -0.57 0.46
CA MET A 17 2.51 -0.15 1.01
C MET A 17 3.63 -0.43 0.02
N PHE A 18 4.36 0.62 -0.40
CA PHE A 18 5.50 0.53 -1.31
C PHE A 18 6.79 0.93 -0.60
N ASN A 19 7.69 -0.02 -0.40
CA ASN A 19 8.97 0.21 0.26
C ASN A 19 10.07 0.59 -0.75
N LEU A 20 10.51 1.85 -0.76
CA LEU A 20 11.46 2.39 -1.73
C LEU A 20 12.91 2.44 -1.23
N SER A 21 13.13 2.42 0.10
CA SER A 21 14.45 2.31 0.71
C SER A 21 14.37 1.62 2.07
N SER A 22 15.49 1.02 2.49
CA SER A 22 15.57 0.22 3.72
C SER A 22 14.71 -1.05 3.66
N GLY A 23 14.58 -1.72 4.80
CA GLY A 23 13.71 -2.87 4.99
C GLY A 23 13.17 -2.91 6.41
N PHE A 24 12.03 -3.57 6.56
CA PHE A 24 11.36 -3.77 7.84
C PHE A 24 10.71 -5.16 7.89
N ARG A 25 10.34 -5.59 9.08
CA ARG A 25 9.63 -6.85 9.30
C ARG A 25 8.20 -6.57 9.71
N CYS A 26 7.25 -7.23 9.04
CA CYS A 26 5.84 -7.17 9.38
C CYS A 26 5.52 -8.00 10.65
N PRO A 27 4.36 -7.79 11.28
CA PRO A 27 3.94 -8.54 12.47
C PRO A 27 3.92 -10.07 12.29
N ASN A 28 3.67 -10.55 11.08
CA ASN A 28 3.71 -11.98 10.73
C ASN A 28 5.12 -12.53 10.49
N GLY A 29 6.16 -11.73 10.75
CA GLY A 29 7.57 -12.09 10.57
C GLY A 29 8.10 -11.97 9.15
N VAL A 30 7.27 -11.58 8.17
CA VAL A 30 7.69 -11.41 6.79
C VAL A 30 8.63 -10.20 6.67
N GLN A 31 9.78 -10.41 6.04
CA GLN A 31 10.74 -9.35 5.76
C GLN A 31 10.38 -8.63 4.47
N ILE A 32 10.19 -7.31 4.57
CA ILE A 32 10.07 -6.40 3.43
C ILE A 32 11.42 -5.76 3.18
N SER A 33 11.85 -5.79 1.92
CA SER A 33 13.11 -5.24 1.43
C SER A 33 12.84 -4.11 0.46
N GLN A 34 13.89 -3.37 0.13
CA GLN A 34 13.82 -2.29 -0.85
C GLN A 34 13.25 -2.77 -2.19
N GLY A 35 12.36 -1.97 -2.77
CA GLY A 35 11.76 -2.26 -4.06
C GLY A 35 10.65 -3.31 -3.98
N GLN A 36 10.11 -3.58 -2.80
CA GLN A 36 8.98 -4.49 -2.60
C GLN A 36 7.73 -3.73 -2.16
N HIS A 37 6.58 -4.34 -2.40
CA HIS A 37 5.29 -3.83 -1.97
C HIS A 37 4.37 -4.97 -1.52
N PHE A 38 3.35 -4.62 -0.74
CA PHE A 38 2.25 -5.50 -0.38
C PHE A 38 0.98 -4.67 -0.15
N LEU A 39 -0.14 -5.36 0.03
CA LEU A 39 -1.43 -4.79 0.38
C LEU A 39 -1.82 -5.25 1.78
N ALA A 40 -2.24 -4.35 2.66
CA ALA A 40 -2.90 -4.68 3.91
C ALA A 40 -4.43 -4.59 3.74
N GLY A 41 -5.12 -5.58 4.32
CA GLY A 41 -6.57 -5.70 4.27
C GLY A 41 -7.28 -4.76 5.24
N LEU A 42 -8.62 -4.85 5.25
CA LEU A 42 -9.47 -4.05 6.15
C LEU A 42 -9.37 -4.45 7.62
N VAL A 43 -8.80 -5.62 7.91
CA VAL A 43 -8.62 -6.13 9.27
C VAL A 43 -7.13 -6.27 9.55
N SER A 44 -6.67 -5.54 10.55
CA SER A 44 -5.31 -5.64 11.07
C SER A 44 -5.26 -6.70 12.18
N PRO A 45 -4.29 -7.64 12.14
CA PRO A 45 -4.04 -8.56 13.25
C PRO A 45 -3.37 -7.86 14.44
N GLY A 46 -3.04 -6.58 14.30
CA GLY A 46 -2.20 -5.82 15.20
C GLY A 46 -0.74 -6.28 15.18
N GLY A 47 0.06 -5.69 16.06
CA GLY A 47 1.45 -6.08 16.30
C GLY A 47 2.46 -4.99 15.94
N HIS A 48 3.67 -5.42 15.64
CA HIS A 48 4.84 -4.55 15.53
C HIS A 48 5.51 -4.67 14.17
N PHE A 49 5.75 -3.52 13.55
CA PHE A 49 6.66 -3.39 12.41
C PHE A 49 8.05 -3.04 12.92
N GLU A 50 9.06 -3.83 12.58
CA GLU A 50 10.43 -3.64 13.05
C GLU A 50 11.32 -3.13 11.91
N GLY A 51 11.84 -1.91 12.04
CA GLY A 51 12.74 -1.27 11.07
C GLY A 51 14.16 -1.03 11.59
N LEU A 52 15.09 -0.79 10.66
CA LEU A 52 16.48 -0.41 10.96
C LEU A 52 16.55 1.06 11.40
N ALA A 53 16.96 1.32 12.66
CA ALA A 53 16.92 2.68 13.23
C ALA A 53 17.88 3.71 12.61
N TYR A 54 18.88 3.26 11.86
CA TYR A 54 19.87 4.15 11.24
C TYR A 54 19.73 4.27 9.73
N ALA A 55 18.72 3.63 9.14
CA ALA A 55 18.46 3.69 7.72
C ALA A 55 17.33 4.69 7.44
N THR A 56 17.52 5.55 6.44
CA THR A 56 16.43 6.39 5.92
C THR A 56 15.42 5.50 5.21
N THR A 57 14.21 5.48 5.73
CA THR A 57 13.06 4.80 5.13
C THR A 57 12.29 5.78 4.27
N ILE A 58 12.05 5.41 3.01
CA ILE A 58 11.17 6.09 2.08
C ILE A 58 10.10 5.06 1.71
N GLU A 59 8.87 5.35 2.11
CA GLU A 59 7.70 4.55 1.86
C GLU A 59 6.63 5.42 1.20
N VAL A 60 5.80 4.78 0.38
CA VAL A 60 4.57 5.39 -0.14
C VAL A 60 3.43 4.49 0.26
N ASP A 61 2.52 5.03 1.06
CA ASP A 61 1.36 4.31 1.56
C ASP A 61 0.10 4.91 0.96
N ILE A 62 -0.61 4.10 0.16
CA ILE A 62 -1.85 4.51 -0.48
C ILE A 62 -3.00 3.87 0.29
N HIS A 63 -3.71 4.71 1.04
CA HIS A 63 -4.92 4.34 1.76
C HIS A 63 -6.15 4.57 0.88
N LEU A 64 -6.95 3.53 0.67
CA LEU A 64 -8.17 3.60 -0.11
C LEU A 64 -9.34 2.97 0.63
N GLN A 65 -10.40 3.73 0.84
CA GLN A 65 -11.62 3.20 1.42
C GLN A 65 -12.34 2.29 0.42
N PRO A 66 -13.07 1.25 0.87
CA PRO A 66 -13.83 0.37 -0.01
C PRO A 66 -14.75 1.12 -0.98
N GLU A 67 -15.40 2.20 -0.53
CA GLU A 67 -16.32 3.01 -1.32
C GLU A 67 -15.60 3.78 -2.43
N GLN A 68 -14.37 4.25 -2.15
CA GLN A 68 -13.53 4.91 -3.14
C GLN A 68 -13.05 3.91 -4.20
N LEU A 69 -12.62 2.71 -3.78
CA LEU A 69 -12.26 1.65 -4.72
C LEU A 69 -13.44 1.26 -5.60
N GLN A 70 -14.62 1.12 -5.00
CA GLN A 70 -15.86 0.83 -5.73
C GLN A 70 -16.20 1.93 -6.74
N ALA A 71 -15.96 3.20 -6.41
CA ALA A 71 -16.15 4.29 -7.37
C ALA A 71 -15.21 4.20 -8.58
N PHE A 72 -14.00 3.63 -8.42
CA PHE A 72 -13.07 3.44 -9.53
C PHE A 72 -13.42 2.25 -10.43
N ILE A 73 -13.88 1.14 -9.85
CA ILE A 73 -14.15 -0.11 -10.60
C ILE A 73 -15.63 -0.31 -10.96
N GLY A 74 -16.53 0.50 -10.40
CA GLY A 74 -17.98 0.29 -10.49
C GLY A 74 -18.40 -1.04 -9.86
N ASP A 75 -19.27 -1.77 -10.55
CA ASP A 75 -19.74 -3.10 -10.13
C ASP A 75 -18.80 -4.25 -10.52
N GLN A 76 -17.61 -3.94 -11.08
CA GLN A 76 -16.65 -4.92 -11.60
C GLN A 76 -15.76 -5.50 -10.48
N LEU A 77 -16.36 -6.00 -9.40
CA LEU A 77 -15.58 -6.59 -8.30
C LEU A 77 -14.80 -7.83 -8.76
N ASP A 78 -15.32 -8.54 -9.76
CA ASP A 78 -14.76 -9.75 -10.35
C ASP A 78 -13.47 -9.51 -11.13
N VAL A 79 -13.18 -8.28 -11.57
CA VAL A 79 -11.90 -7.94 -12.23
C VAL A 79 -10.75 -7.74 -11.24
N LEU A 80 -11.05 -7.56 -9.95
CA LEU A 80 -10.01 -7.41 -8.95
C LEU A 80 -9.28 -8.74 -8.71
N PRO A 81 -7.98 -8.71 -8.37
CA PRO A 81 -7.29 -9.89 -7.89
C PRO A 81 -8.02 -10.53 -6.69
N SER A 82 -8.04 -11.86 -6.62
CA SER A 82 -8.76 -12.60 -5.59
C SER A 82 -8.37 -12.21 -4.15
N GLU A 83 -7.11 -11.81 -3.95
CA GLU A 83 -6.61 -11.32 -2.66
C GLU A 83 -7.31 -10.02 -2.24
N VAL A 84 -7.53 -9.09 -3.17
CA VAL A 84 -8.22 -7.83 -2.90
C VAL A 84 -9.70 -8.09 -2.61
N GLN A 85 -10.34 -8.99 -3.35
CA GLN A 85 -11.73 -9.39 -3.10
C GLN A 85 -11.91 -9.97 -1.69
N ARG A 86 -11.00 -10.87 -1.27
CA ARG A 86 -11.02 -11.45 0.08
C ARG A 86 -10.80 -10.39 1.17
N MET A 87 -9.89 -9.45 0.95
CA MET A 87 -9.66 -8.36 1.89
C MET A 87 -10.85 -7.42 2.02
N LEU A 88 -11.54 -7.11 0.92
CA LEU A 88 -12.80 -6.35 0.94
C LEU A 88 -13.92 -7.09 1.69
N ALA A 89 -13.92 -8.42 1.62
CA ALA A 89 -14.79 -9.29 2.39
C ALA A 89 -14.36 -9.45 3.87
N ARG A 90 -13.36 -8.69 4.35
CA ARG A 90 -12.83 -8.74 5.72
C ARG A 90 -12.31 -10.12 6.12
N ASP A 91 -11.67 -10.82 5.19
CA ASP A 91 -11.06 -12.12 5.49
C ASP A 91 -9.84 -11.97 6.42
N GLU A 92 -10.04 -12.25 7.70
CA GLU A 92 -9.01 -12.19 8.75
C GLU A 92 -7.85 -13.17 8.52
N ALA A 93 -8.05 -14.21 7.71
CA ALA A 93 -6.98 -15.14 7.36
C ALA A 93 -6.03 -14.57 6.29
N LEU A 94 -6.38 -13.43 5.68
CA LEU A 94 -5.55 -12.73 4.71
C LEU A 94 -5.37 -11.24 5.09
N PRO A 95 -4.69 -10.95 6.21
CA PRO A 95 -4.46 -9.57 6.64
C PRO A 95 -3.48 -8.83 5.73
N PHE A 96 -2.59 -9.56 5.06
CA PHE A 96 -1.60 -9.04 4.13
C PHE A 96 -1.55 -9.88 2.86
N SER A 97 -1.34 -9.25 1.71
CA SER A 97 -1.07 -9.95 0.46
C SER A 97 0.33 -10.55 0.48
N PRO A 98 0.64 -11.47 -0.46
CA PRO A 98 2.03 -11.82 -0.74
C PRO A 98 2.86 -10.58 -1.07
N VAL A 99 4.11 -10.58 -0.63
CA VAL A 99 5.08 -9.51 -0.94
C VAL A 99 5.56 -9.68 -2.38
N ARG A 100 5.56 -8.59 -3.14
CA ARG A 100 5.91 -8.58 -4.56
C ARG A 100 6.94 -7.50 -4.86
N THR A 101 7.61 -7.63 -6.01
CA THR A 101 8.57 -6.63 -6.48
C THR A 101 7.85 -5.49 -7.17
N ILE A 102 8.23 -4.25 -6.86
CA ILE A 102 7.76 -3.04 -7.54
C ILE A 102 8.22 -3.09 -8.99
N THR A 103 7.25 -3.09 -9.91
CA THR A 103 7.52 -3.12 -11.35
C THR A 103 8.13 -1.79 -11.84
N PRO A 104 8.78 -1.76 -13.02
CA PRO A 104 9.27 -0.50 -13.59
C PRO A 104 8.18 0.56 -13.78
N ALA A 105 6.98 0.15 -14.21
CA ALA A 105 5.84 1.06 -14.39
C ALA A 105 5.38 1.67 -13.05
N MET A 106 5.26 0.83 -12.00
CA MET A 106 4.94 1.31 -10.65
C MET A 106 6.02 2.26 -10.13
N ARG A 107 7.30 1.95 -10.33
CA ARG A 107 8.41 2.81 -9.91
C ARG A 107 8.35 4.19 -10.54
N LEU A 108 8.05 4.26 -11.84
CA LEU A 108 7.88 5.54 -12.53
C LEU A 108 6.74 6.36 -11.92
N ALA A 109 5.58 5.74 -11.68
CA ALA A 109 4.44 6.41 -11.05
C ALA A 109 4.78 6.92 -9.64
N LEU A 110 5.43 6.09 -8.81
CA LEU A 110 5.85 6.46 -7.45
C LEU A 110 6.86 7.62 -7.46
N GLN A 111 7.83 7.61 -8.37
CA GLN A 111 8.77 8.71 -8.54
C GLN A 111 8.04 10.00 -8.91
N GLN A 112 7.08 9.95 -9.83
CA GLN A 112 6.28 11.12 -10.20
C GLN A 112 5.42 11.65 -9.04
N MET A 113 4.93 10.78 -8.16
CA MET A 113 4.20 11.20 -6.95
C MET A 113 5.10 11.95 -5.95
N LEU A 114 6.33 11.47 -5.77
CA LEU A 114 7.33 12.00 -4.85
C LEU A 114 7.97 13.29 -5.36
N ASP A 115 8.33 13.33 -6.64
CA ASP A 115 9.07 14.44 -7.25
C ASP A 115 8.16 15.55 -7.80
N CYS A 116 6.83 15.39 -7.72
CA CYS A 116 5.90 16.40 -8.23
C CYS A 116 6.07 17.73 -7.46
N PRO A 117 6.52 18.81 -8.12
CA PRO A 117 6.76 20.09 -7.46
C PRO A 117 5.45 20.87 -7.20
N TYR A 118 4.35 20.41 -7.79
CA TYR A 118 3.06 21.07 -7.72
C TYR A 118 2.27 20.60 -6.50
N GLN A 119 1.36 21.46 -6.05
CA GLN A 119 0.43 21.17 -4.95
C GLN A 119 -1.02 21.43 -5.37
N GLY A 120 -1.96 20.97 -4.56
CA GLY A 120 -3.39 21.16 -4.78
C GLY A 120 -3.86 20.64 -6.15
N VAL A 121 -4.74 21.40 -6.80
CA VAL A 121 -5.37 21.01 -8.08
C VAL A 121 -4.37 20.76 -9.19
N ILE A 122 -3.22 21.46 -9.20
CA ILE A 122 -2.19 21.26 -10.23
C ILE A 122 -1.50 19.90 -10.04
N LYS A 123 -1.26 19.46 -8.80
CA LYS A 123 -0.75 18.11 -8.52
C LYS A 123 -1.74 17.04 -8.99
N GLN A 124 -3.02 17.23 -8.69
CA GLN A 124 -4.07 16.29 -9.10
C GLN A 124 -4.12 16.15 -10.62
N MET A 125 -4.23 17.26 -11.35
CA MET A 125 -4.24 17.27 -12.81
C MET A 125 -2.97 16.60 -13.39
N TYR A 126 -1.79 16.89 -12.83
CA TYR A 126 -0.53 16.29 -13.28
C TYR A 126 -0.53 14.76 -13.12
N LEU A 127 -0.99 14.25 -11.97
CA LEU A 127 -1.01 12.83 -11.67
C LEU A 127 -2.11 12.07 -12.45
N GLU A 128 -3.26 12.68 -12.69
CA GLU A 128 -4.36 12.06 -13.47
C GLU A 128 -3.97 11.81 -14.92
N ARG A 129 -3.17 12.70 -15.53
CA ARG A 129 -2.65 12.51 -16.90
C ARG A 129 -1.71 11.32 -17.06
N LEU A 130 -1.27 10.71 -15.96
CA LEU A 130 -0.43 9.50 -15.97
C LEU A 130 -1.25 8.22 -16.23
N LEU A 131 -2.57 8.24 -15.99
CA LEU A 131 -3.45 7.08 -16.14
C LEU A 131 -4.01 6.91 -17.57
N GLU A 132 -3.78 7.86 -18.46
CA GLU A 132 -4.31 7.89 -19.84
C GLU A 132 -3.34 7.32 -20.90
N ARG A 133 -2.28 6.58 -20.52
CA ARG A 133 -1.27 6.04 -21.45
C ARG A 133 -1.12 4.53 -21.41
#